data_AF-A0A958S378-F1
#
_entry.id   AF-A0A958S378-F1
#
_cell.length_a   1.000
_cell.length_b   1.000
_cell.length_c   1.000
_cell.angle_alpha   90.00
_cell.angle_beta   90.00
_cell.angle_gamma   90.00
#
_symmetry.space_group_name_H-M   'P 1'
#
loop_
_entity.id
_entity.type
_entity.pdbx_description
1 polymer ?
#
loop_
_entity_poly.entity_id
_entity_poly.type
_entity_poly.pdbx_seq_one_letter_code
_entity_poly.pdbx_strand_id
1 'polypeptide(L)'
;MNSVAFWRETVIYAGRVREFSRIDWIVYVAWVGMMVGLFASVFGFLVVGASNGVQYPVYVWNVPIGIAIFVVAISFDTIGHRTIYKQELLKAEALVHHITIFCGVTSVLCLCLAYGQPEFFRFPALTLIGLAVFYSMVDEAMHWRRYLMLKSDRVEMWSHLFIFVGHILMSLSWYYWFEMGYPGVKETLEFF
;
A
#
# COMPACT_ATOMS: atom_id res chain seq x y z
N MET A 1 19.16 23.32 -3.68
CA MET A 1 19.02 21.90 -4.06
C MET A 1 18.41 21.83 -5.45
N ASN A 2 19.10 21.25 -6.44
CA ASN A 2 18.61 21.25 -7.83
C ASN A 2 17.57 20.14 -8.04
N SER A 3 16.30 20.51 -8.16
CA SER A 3 15.17 19.63 -8.50
C SER A 3 15.41 18.80 -9.77
N VAL A 4 16.16 19.36 -10.72
CA VAL A 4 16.60 18.69 -11.96
C VAL A 4 17.39 17.41 -11.70
N ALA A 5 18.16 17.35 -10.60
CA ALA A 5 18.94 16.17 -10.24
C ALA A 5 18.04 15.03 -9.71
N PHE A 6 17.05 15.35 -8.87
CA PHE A 6 16.16 14.34 -8.30
C PHE A 6 15.25 13.71 -9.37
N TRP A 7 14.64 14.53 -10.25
CA TRP A 7 13.84 14.00 -11.35
C TRP A 7 14.63 13.04 -12.24
N ARG A 8 15.87 13.41 -12.57
CA ARG A 8 16.75 12.55 -13.37
C ARG A 8 17.07 11.24 -12.65
N GLU A 9 17.34 11.28 -11.35
CA GLU A 9 17.53 10.07 -10.52
C GLU A 9 16.30 9.17 -10.55
N THR A 10 15.10 9.73 -10.35
CA THR A 10 13.84 8.98 -10.41
C THR A 10 13.62 8.30 -11.76
N VAL A 11 13.88 8.99 -12.87
CA VAL A 11 13.74 8.42 -14.22
C VAL A 11 14.76 7.30 -14.46
N ILE A 12 16.01 7.50 -14.04
CA ILE A 12 17.05 6.46 -14.13
C ILE A 12 16.64 5.25 -13.29
N TYR A 13 16.16 5.49 -12.07
CA TYR A 13 15.72 4.46 -11.15
C TYR A 13 14.56 3.64 -11.73
N ALA A 14 13.51 4.28 -12.26
CA ALA A 14 12.43 3.60 -12.96
C ALA A 14 12.92 2.80 -14.18
N GLY A 15 13.91 3.34 -14.91
CA GLY A 15 14.52 2.69 -16.07
C GLY A 15 15.18 1.34 -15.76
N ARG A 16 15.57 1.10 -14.50
CA ARG A 16 16.15 -0.18 -14.05
C ARG A 16 15.19 -1.36 -14.12
N VAL A 17 13.88 -1.14 -14.33
CA VAL A 17 12.93 -2.21 -14.63
C VAL A 17 13.37 -3.07 -15.84
N ARG A 18 14.18 -2.50 -16.74
CA ARG A 18 14.78 -3.22 -17.88
C ARG A 18 15.81 -4.27 -17.46
N GLU A 19 16.33 -4.20 -16.24
CA GLU A 19 17.28 -5.16 -15.66
C GLU A 19 16.57 -6.38 -15.04
N PHE A 20 15.24 -6.41 -15.03
CA PHE A 20 14.47 -7.49 -14.43
C PHE A 20 14.69 -8.82 -15.15
N SER A 21 14.97 -9.86 -14.36
CA SER A 21 14.81 -11.24 -14.80
C SER A 21 13.34 -11.64 -14.89
N ARG A 22 13.05 -12.82 -15.45
CA ARG A 22 11.69 -13.37 -15.47
C ARG A 22 11.10 -13.53 -14.07
N ILE A 23 11.92 -13.91 -13.09
CA ILE A 23 11.50 -14.07 -11.68
C ILE A 23 11.21 -12.69 -11.06
N ASP A 24 12.00 -11.68 -11.42
CA ASP A 24 11.77 -10.31 -10.96
C ASP A 24 10.41 -9.80 -11.47
N TRP A 25 10.10 -10.03 -12.74
CA TRP A 25 8.80 -9.70 -13.34
C TRP A 25 7.63 -10.42 -12.67
N ILE A 26 7.73 -11.73 -12.41
CA ILE A 26 6.66 -12.49 -11.76
C ILE A 26 6.32 -11.87 -10.40
N VAL A 27 7.35 -11.58 -9.59
CA VAL A 27 7.16 -11.02 -8.25
C VAL A 27 6.67 -9.58 -8.31
N TYR A 28 7.18 -8.78 -9.24
CA TYR A 28 6.71 -7.41 -9.45
C TYR A 28 5.22 -7.38 -9.83
N VAL A 29 4.81 -8.21 -10.79
CA VAL A 29 3.41 -8.31 -11.20
C VAL A 29 2.54 -8.87 -10.09
N ALA A 30 3.02 -9.85 -9.32
CA ALA A 30 2.25 -10.39 -8.20
C ALA A 30 1.98 -9.32 -7.13
N TRP A 31 3.00 -8.59 -6.67
CA TRP A 31 2.84 -7.62 -5.58
C TRP A 31 2.22 -6.30 -6.05
N VAL A 32 2.78 -5.68 -7.08
CA VAL A 32 2.26 -4.41 -7.61
C VAL A 32 0.89 -4.64 -8.24
N GLY A 33 0.71 -5.76 -8.96
CA GLY A 33 -0.59 -6.12 -9.54
C GLY A 33 -1.66 -6.41 -8.49
N MET A 34 -1.31 -7.02 -7.35
CA MET A 34 -2.24 -7.16 -6.22
C MET A 34 -2.73 -5.80 -5.71
N MET A 35 -1.82 -4.84 -5.53
CA MET A 35 -2.18 -3.49 -5.07
C MET A 35 -2.97 -2.70 -6.13
N VAL A 36 -2.65 -2.86 -7.41
CA VAL A 36 -3.45 -2.30 -8.52
C VAL A 36 -4.84 -2.94 -8.55
N GLY A 37 -4.95 -4.25 -8.31
CA GLY A 37 -6.22 -4.94 -8.20
C GLY A 37 -7.06 -4.42 -7.04
N LEU A 38 -6.45 -4.21 -5.87
CA LEU A 38 -7.10 -3.57 -4.72
C LEU A 38 -7.61 -2.17 -5.08
N PHE A 39 -6.76 -1.33 -5.70
CA PHE A 39 -7.16 0.00 -6.16
C PHE A 39 -8.36 -0.06 -7.11
N ALA A 40 -8.26 -0.87 -8.17
CA ALA A 40 -9.30 -0.99 -9.17
C ALA A 40 -10.62 -1.50 -8.56
N SER A 41 -10.55 -2.42 -7.60
CA SER A 41 -11.73 -2.98 -6.93
C SER A 41 -12.41 -1.95 -6.04
N VAL A 42 -11.65 -1.26 -5.18
CA VAL A 42 -12.20 -0.25 -4.25
C VAL A 42 -12.67 0.99 -5.02
N PHE A 43 -11.83 1.53 -5.91
CA PHE A 43 -12.16 2.70 -6.70
C PHE A 43 -13.33 2.40 -7.66
N GLY A 44 -13.32 1.23 -8.31
CA GLY A 44 -14.41 0.78 -9.18
C GLY A 44 -15.73 0.65 -8.42
N PHE A 45 -15.73 0.03 -7.23
CA PHE A 45 -16.91 -0.06 -6.37
C PHE A 45 -17.49 1.32 -6.06
N LEU A 46 -16.65 2.25 -5.58
CA LEU A 46 -17.08 3.62 -5.25
C LEU A 46 -17.56 4.40 -6.49
N VAL A 47 -16.90 4.26 -7.64
CA VAL A 47 -17.32 4.91 -8.88
C VAL A 47 -18.64 4.35 -9.40
N VAL A 48 -18.86 3.04 -9.30
CA VAL A 48 -20.14 2.42 -9.68
C VAL A 48 -21.27 2.95 -8.79
N GLY A 49 -21.09 2.99 -7.46
CA GLY A 49 -22.10 3.56 -6.56
C GLY A 49 -22.36 5.04 -6.84
N ALA A 50 -21.29 5.84 -6.94
CA ALA A 50 -21.40 7.29 -7.16
C ALA A 50 -22.06 7.63 -8.50
N SER A 51 -21.75 6.87 -9.57
CA SER A 51 -22.36 7.08 -10.88
C SER A 51 -23.84 6.69 -10.93
N ASN A 52 -24.30 5.84 -10.02
CA ASN A 52 -25.71 5.49 -9.83
C ASN A 52 -26.40 6.31 -8.71
N GLY A 53 -25.77 7.38 -8.23
CA GLY A 53 -26.37 8.35 -7.30
C GLY A 53 -26.14 8.07 -5.81
N VAL A 54 -25.41 7.01 -5.45
CA VAL A 54 -25.04 6.74 -4.05
C VAL A 54 -24.17 7.88 -3.51
N GLN A 55 -24.55 8.44 -2.37
CA GLN A 55 -23.84 9.54 -1.73
C GLN A 55 -22.87 8.99 -0.69
N TYR A 56 -21.58 8.90 -1.04
CA TYR A 56 -20.55 8.57 -0.07
C TYR A 56 -20.07 9.82 0.69
N PRO A 57 -19.78 9.70 2.00
CA PRO A 57 -19.04 10.72 2.70
C PRO A 57 -17.69 11.01 2.02
N VAL A 58 -17.29 12.28 1.95
CA VAL A 58 -16.09 12.72 1.19
C VAL A 58 -14.82 12.00 1.65
N TYR A 59 -14.69 11.71 2.95
CA TYR A 59 -13.49 11.04 3.48
C TYR A 59 -13.31 9.62 2.95
N VAL A 60 -14.35 8.96 2.43
CA VAL A 60 -14.25 7.59 1.88
C VAL A 60 -13.30 7.55 0.68
N TRP A 61 -13.22 8.65 -0.08
CA TRP A 61 -12.29 8.78 -1.21
C TRP A 61 -10.81 8.78 -0.79
N ASN A 62 -10.50 9.00 0.49
CA ASN A 62 -9.14 8.83 0.98
C ASN A 62 -8.67 7.36 0.91
N VAL A 63 -9.59 6.39 0.89
CA VAL A 63 -9.25 4.97 0.75
C VAL A 63 -8.58 4.71 -0.62
N PRO A 64 -9.23 4.94 -1.78
CA PRO A 64 -8.58 4.76 -3.07
C PRO A 64 -7.41 5.73 -3.30
N ILE A 65 -7.43 6.95 -2.75
CA ILE A 65 -6.28 7.87 -2.84
C ILE A 65 -5.06 7.29 -2.11
N GLY A 66 -5.25 6.78 -0.89
CA GLY A 66 -4.19 6.12 -0.12
C GLY A 66 -3.63 4.91 -0.85
N ILE A 67 -4.50 4.07 -1.44
CA ILE A 67 -4.08 2.94 -2.27
C ILE A 67 -3.29 3.41 -3.49
N ALA A 68 -3.73 4.46 -4.20
CA ALA A 68 -3.02 4.98 -5.38
C ALA A 68 -1.61 5.48 -5.04
N ILE A 69 -1.48 6.23 -3.93
CA ILE A 69 -0.17 6.67 -3.42
C ILE A 69 0.70 5.46 -3.11
N PHE A 70 0.16 4.47 -2.41
CA PHE A 70 0.87 3.23 -2.07
C PHE A 70 1.31 2.48 -3.32
N VAL A 71 0.43 2.28 -4.31
CA VAL A 71 0.70 1.56 -5.57
C VAL A 71 1.86 2.19 -6.32
N VAL A 72 1.86 3.51 -6.45
CA VAL A 72 2.97 4.22 -7.10
C VAL A 72 4.25 4.01 -6.31
N ALA A 73 4.21 4.22 -5.00
CA ALA A 73 5.39 4.14 -4.17
C ALA A 73 6.00 2.72 -4.11
N ILE A 74 5.19 1.68 -3.90
CA ILE A 74 5.63 0.28 -3.86
C ILE A 74 6.16 -0.18 -5.21
N SER A 75 5.69 0.40 -6.33
CA SER A 75 6.23 0.10 -7.65
C SER A 75 7.70 0.52 -7.78
N PHE A 76 8.05 1.71 -7.29
CA PHE A 76 9.44 2.16 -7.25
C PHE A 76 10.25 1.32 -6.26
N ASP A 77 9.76 1.14 -5.05
CA ASP A 77 10.46 0.36 -4.04
C ASP A 77 10.80 -1.06 -4.54
N THR A 78 9.81 -1.73 -5.15
CA THR A 78 10.00 -3.06 -5.74
C THR A 78 11.06 -3.04 -6.84
N ILE A 79 11.14 -1.99 -7.68
CA ILE A 79 12.23 -1.87 -8.68
C ILE A 79 13.61 -1.86 -8.00
N GLY A 80 13.77 -1.10 -6.91
CA GLY A 80 15.02 -1.05 -6.16
C GLY A 80 15.41 -2.40 -5.58
N HIS A 81 14.47 -3.04 -4.90
CA HIS A 81 14.60 -4.37 -4.34
C HIS A 81 14.96 -5.45 -5.34
N ARG A 82 14.47 -5.33 -6.57
CA ARG A 82 14.75 -6.27 -7.67
C ARG A 82 15.90 -5.85 -8.55
N THR A 83 16.67 -4.81 -8.19
CA THR A 83 17.85 -4.39 -8.96
C THR A 83 19.03 -4.06 -8.05
N ILE A 84 18.93 -2.98 -7.27
CA ILE A 84 20.00 -2.42 -6.44
C ILE A 84 20.13 -3.16 -5.11
N TYR A 85 19.01 -3.46 -4.45
CA TYR A 85 18.98 -3.88 -3.04
C TYR A 85 18.73 -5.38 -2.83
N LYS A 86 18.93 -6.22 -3.86
CA LYS A 86 18.66 -7.67 -3.81
C LYS A 86 19.30 -8.38 -2.62
N GLN A 87 20.55 -8.03 -2.31
CA GLN A 87 21.32 -8.67 -1.24
C GLN A 87 20.88 -8.23 0.16
N GLU A 88 20.31 -7.02 0.29
CA GLU A 88 19.79 -6.53 1.56
C GLU A 88 18.43 -7.18 1.89
N LEU A 89 17.59 -7.40 0.88
CA LEU A 89 16.35 -8.17 1.00
C LEU A 89 16.55 -9.58 1.56
N LEU A 90 17.65 -10.26 1.19
CA LEU A 90 17.94 -11.62 1.64
C LEU A 90 18.27 -11.72 3.13
N LYS A 91 18.32 -10.59 3.85
CA LYS A 91 18.55 -10.53 5.30
C LYS A 91 17.20 -10.53 6.05
N ALA A 92 17.15 -9.87 7.20
CA ALA A 92 15.95 -9.79 8.04
C ALA A 92 14.80 -8.99 7.39
N GLU A 93 15.11 -8.13 6.41
CA GLU A 93 14.16 -7.22 5.76
C GLU A 93 13.01 -7.97 5.09
N ALA A 94 13.29 -9.07 4.38
CA ALA A 94 12.25 -9.89 3.80
C ALA A 94 11.24 -10.38 4.85
N LEU A 95 11.67 -10.79 6.03
CA LEU A 95 10.73 -11.28 7.05
C LEU A 95 9.80 -10.15 7.52
N VAL A 96 10.35 -8.96 7.78
CA VAL A 96 9.58 -7.78 8.19
C VAL A 96 8.57 -7.40 7.11
N HIS A 97 8.96 -7.42 5.84
CA HIS A 97 8.06 -7.15 4.72
C HIS A 97 6.91 -8.16 4.67
N HIS A 98 7.20 -9.46 4.74
CA HIS A 98 6.15 -10.50 4.66
C HIS A 98 5.16 -10.39 5.81
N ILE A 99 5.62 -10.09 7.03
CA ILE A 99 4.74 -9.86 8.19
C ILE A 99 3.88 -8.61 7.96
N THR A 100 4.47 -7.50 7.52
CA THR A 100 3.76 -6.25 7.23
C THR A 100 2.69 -6.45 6.16
N ILE A 101 3.03 -7.14 5.07
CA ILE A 101 2.11 -7.48 3.98
C ILE A 101 0.98 -8.36 4.50
N PHE A 102 1.31 -9.42 5.25
CA PHE A 102 0.29 -10.31 5.83
C PHE A 102 -0.69 -9.54 6.73
N CYS A 103 -0.19 -8.70 7.63
CA CYS A 103 -1.03 -7.88 8.50
C CYS A 103 -1.88 -6.89 7.69
N GLY A 104 -1.28 -6.19 6.72
CA GLY A 104 -1.98 -5.23 5.86
C GLY A 104 -3.10 -5.88 5.05
N VAL A 105 -2.79 -6.92 4.28
CA VAL A 105 -3.77 -7.65 3.46
C VAL A 105 -4.88 -8.24 4.32
N THR A 106 -4.53 -8.92 5.41
CA THR A 106 -5.52 -9.56 6.27
C THR A 106 -6.41 -8.53 6.97
N SER A 107 -5.88 -7.35 7.31
CA SER A 107 -6.69 -6.27 7.89
C SER A 107 -7.78 -5.78 6.94
N VAL A 108 -7.46 -5.65 5.65
CA VAL A 108 -8.43 -5.28 4.60
C VAL A 108 -9.49 -6.37 4.45
N LEU A 109 -9.10 -7.64 4.43
CA LEU A 109 -10.05 -8.75 4.41
C LEU A 109 -10.97 -8.74 5.63
N CYS A 110 -10.44 -8.52 6.83
CA CYS A 110 -11.25 -8.38 8.04
C CYS A 110 -12.21 -7.19 7.94
N LEU A 111 -11.77 -6.04 7.42
CA LEU A 111 -12.64 -4.88 7.20
C LEU A 111 -13.78 -5.19 6.23
N CYS A 112 -13.52 -5.90 5.13
CA CYS A 112 -14.57 -6.36 4.21
C CYS A 112 -15.55 -7.31 4.90
N LEU A 113 -15.05 -8.29 5.66
CA LEU A 113 -15.88 -9.27 6.38
C LEU A 113 -16.68 -8.62 7.53
N ALA A 114 -16.18 -7.52 8.09
CA ALA A 114 -16.86 -6.74 9.12
C ALA A 114 -18.16 -6.09 8.62
N TYR A 115 -18.38 -5.98 7.30
CA TYR A 115 -19.68 -5.56 6.76
C TYR A 115 -20.81 -6.52 7.17
N GLY A 116 -20.54 -7.83 7.17
CA GLY A 116 -21.52 -8.85 7.56
C GLY A 116 -21.46 -9.26 9.03
N GLN A 117 -20.26 -9.20 9.64
CA GLN A 117 -20.02 -9.65 11.02
C GLN A 117 -19.18 -8.61 11.79
N PRO A 118 -19.74 -7.41 12.05
CA PRO A 118 -18.97 -6.27 12.56
C PRO A 118 -18.37 -6.51 13.94
N GLU A 119 -19.11 -7.16 14.85
CA GLU A 119 -18.65 -7.41 16.22
C GLU A 119 -17.43 -8.33 16.28
N PHE A 120 -17.41 -9.36 15.42
CA PHE A 120 -16.33 -10.33 15.39
C PHE A 120 -15.07 -9.77 14.74
N PHE A 121 -15.20 -9.08 13.59
CA PHE A 121 -14.05 -8.66 12.80
C PHE A 121 -13.46 -7.29 13.20
N ARG A 122 -14.15 -6.48 14.02
CA ARG A 122 -13.64 -5.19 14.51
C ARG A 122 -12.26 -5.30 15.14
N PHE A 123 -12.12 -6.15 16.17
CA PHE A 123 -10.87 -6.26 16.92
C PHE A 123 -9.74 -6.94 16.13
N PRO A 124 -9.99 -8.03 15.37
CA PRO A 124 -9.01 -8.56 14.42
C PRO A 124 -8.51 -7.51 13.42
N ALA A 125 -9.40 -6.74 12.80
CA ALA A 125 -9.01 -5.68 11.87
C ALA A 125 -8.12 -4.64 12.54
N LEU A 126 -8.54 -4.11 13.70
CA LEU A 126 -7.78 -3.09 14.42
C LEU A 126 -6.40 -3.60 14.88
N THR A 127 -6.33 -4.84 15.36
CA THR A 127 -5.07 -5.48 15.77
C THR A 127 -4.11 -5.61 14.59
N LEU A 128 -4.61 -6.07 13.44
CA LEU A 128 -3.82 -6.24 12.24
C LEU A 128 -3.36 -4.90 11.66
N ILE A 129 -4.20 -3.85 11.67
CA ILE A 129 -3.78 -2.49 11.31
C ILE A 129 -2.66 -2.01 12.24
N GLY A 130 -2.82 -2.16 13.55
CA GLY A 130 -1.82 -1.76 14.53
C GLY A 130 -0.48 -2.48 14.34
N LEU A 131 -0.51 -3.80 14.11
CA LEU A 131 0.68 -4.58 13.78
C LEU A 131 1.30 -4.15 12.46
N ALA A 132 0.49 -3.90 11.42
CA ALA A 132 1.00 -3.48 10.12
C ALA A 132 1.71 -2.11 10.22
N VAL A 133 1.17 -1.16 11.00
CA VAL A 133 1.83 0.12 11.29
C VAL A 133 3.13 -0.10 12.07
N PHE A 134 3.10 -0.92 13.14
CA PHE A 134 4.28 -1.21 13.94
C PHE A 134 5.42 -1.81 13.10
N TYR A 135 5.14 -2.84 12.31
CA TYR A 135 6.15 -3.46 11.45
C TYR A 135 6.59 -2.53 10.31
N SER A 136 5.71 -1.64 9.80
CA SER A 136 6.12 -0.59 8.86
C SER A 136 7.11 0.40 9.50
N MET A 137 6.99 0.70 10.80
CA MET A 137 7.97 1.55 11.50
C MET A 137 9.31 0.85 11.71
N VAL A 138 9.28 -0.46 12.01
CA VAL A 138 10.50 -1.29 12.10
C VAL A 138 11.21 -1.29 10.76
N ASP A 139 10.46 -1.48 9.69
CA ASP A 139 10.95 -1.43 8.31
C ASP A 139 11.59 -0.06 8.01
N GLU A 140 10.86 1.03 8.22
CA GLU A 140 11.33 2.40 8.04
C GLU A 140 12.66 2.65 8.77
N ALA A 141 12.82 2.16 10.00
CA ALA A 141 14.08 2.27 10.74
C ALA A 141 15.25 1.54 10.06
N MET A 142 15.00 0.39 9.43
CA MET A 142 16.00 -0.34 8.64
C MET A 142 16.42 0.45 7.40
N HIS A 143 15.46 1.05 6.68
CA HIS A 143 15.71 1.89 5.51
C HIS A 143 16.50 3.16 5.87
N TRP A 144 16.10 3.87 6.93
CA TRP A 144 16.85 5.03 7.42
C TRP A 144 18.27 4.67 7.83
N ARG A 145 18.46 3.56 8.53
CA ARG A 145 19.80 3.08 8.90
C ARG A 145 20.64 2.83 7.64
N ARG A 146 20.07 2.18 6.62
CA ARG A 146 20.76 1.93 5.34
C ARG A 146 21.13 3.23 4.62
N TYR A 147 20.22 4.20 4.59
CA TYR A 147 20.42 5.51 3.99
C TYR A 147 21.52 6.31 4.71
N LEU A 148 21.53 6.33 6.04
CA LEU A 148 22.58 6.98 6.84
C LEU A 148 23.96 6.32 6.67
N MET A 149 24.00 5.03 6.32
CA MET A 149 25.23 4.31 5.96
C MET A 149 25.63 4.49 4.48
N LEU A 150 24.94 5.36 3.73
CA LEU A 150 25.17 5.62 2.30
C LEU A 150 25.01 4.37 1.42
N LYS A 151 24.14 3.44 1.82
CA LYS A 151 23.84 2.18 1.12
C LYS A 151 22.45 2.15 0.49
N SER A 152 21.77 3.30 0.48
CA SER A 152 20.44 3.52 -0.09
C SER A 152 20.41 4.91 -0.71
N ASP A 153 19.52 5.12 -1.66
CA ASP A 153 19.34 6.40 -2.35
C ASP A 153 18.06 7.12 -1.92
N ARG A 154 17.91 8.36 -2.42
CA ARG A 154 16.78 9.22 -2.07
C ARG A 154 15.46 8.70 -2.62
N VAL A 155 15.48 8.01 -3.77
CA VAL A 155 14.26 7.54 -4.41
C VAL A 155 13.62 6.46 -3.53
N GLU A 156 14.44 5.57 -2.98
CA GLU A 156 14.00 4.57 -1.99
C GLU A 156 13.39 5.21 -0.75
N MET A 157 14.05 6.22 -0.15
CA MET A 157 13.50 6.87 1.04
C MET A 157 12.17 7.59 0.79
N TRP A 158 12.01 8.21 -0.39
CA TRP A 158 10.75 8.82 -0.77
C TRP A 158 9.66 7.77 -1.05
N SER A 159 10.00 6.62 -1.67
CA SER A 159 9.02 5.55 -1.83
C SER A 159 8.55 5.02 -0.47
N HIS A 160 9.44 4.81 0.49
CA HIS A 160 9.07 4.38 1.84
C HIS A 160 8.14 5.35 2.56
N LEU A 161 8.45 6.64 2.51
CA LEU A 161 7.58 7.68 3.06
C LEU A 161 6.17 7.59 2.45
N PHE A 162 6.05 7.47 1.13
CA PHE A 162 4.75 7.42 0.46
C PHE A 162 4.03 6.08 0.65
N ILE A 163 4.75 4.96 0.78
CA ILE A 163 4.20 3.66 1.22
C ILE A 163 3.53 3.84 2.58
N PHE A 164 4.25 4.43 3.55
CA PHE A 164 3.75 4.63 4.91
C PHE A 164 2.54 5.57 4.95
N VAL A 165 2.62 6.72 4.25
CA VAL A 165 1.51 7.67 4.15
C VAL A 165 0.29 7.05 3.48
N GLY A 166 0.48 6.38 2.34
CA GLY A 166 -0.61 5.74 1.60
C GLY A 166 -1.29 4.66 2.43
N HIS A 167 -0.51 3.86 3.15
CA HIS A 167 -1.02 2.81 4.03
C HIS A 167 -1.82 3.38 5.20
N ILE A 168 -1.31 4.37 5.92
CA ILE A 168 -2.03 5.00 7.04
C ILE A 168 -3.32 5.67 6.55
N LEU A 169 -3.25 6.44 5.46
CA LEU A 169 -4.39 7.14 4.91
C LEU A 169 -5.50 6.17 4.51
N MET A 170 -5.13 5.08 3.82
CA MET A 170 -6.06 4.01 3.45
C MET A 170 -6.66 3.34 4.70
N SER A 171 -5.82 2.82 5.61
CA SER A 171 -6.26 1.99 6.73
C SER A 171 -7.13 2.76 7.72
N LEU A 172 -6.76 4.00 8.07
CA LEU A 172 -7.55 4.81 8.99
C LEU A 172 -8.87 5.26 8.37
N SER A 173 -8.86 5.66 7.10
CA SER A 173 -10.10 6.07 6.41
C SER A 173 -11.06 4.90 6.24
N TRP A 174 -10.54 3.70 5.95
CA TRP A 174 -11.35 2.50 5.81
C TRP A 174 -11.90 2.03 7.16
N TYR A 175 -11.06 1.99 8.20
CA TYR A 175 -11.54 1.68 9.55
C TYR A 175 -12.60 2.68 10.03
N TYR A 176 -12.43 3.97 9.73
CA TYR A 176 -13.44 4.97 10.05
C TYR A 176 -14.73 4.78 9.23
N TRP A 177 -14.63 4.41 7.95
CA TRP A 177 -15.79 4.06 7.13
C TRP A 177 -16.56 2.87 7.72
N PHE A 178 -15.86 1.86 8.24
CA PHE A 178 -16.41 0.74 8.99
C PHE A 178 -17.14 1.20 10.26
N GLU A 179 -16.49 2.00 11.11
CA GLU A 179 -17.09 2.48 12.37
C GLU A 179 -18.35 3.31 12.15
N MET A 180 -18.45 4.01 11.01
CA MET A 180 -19.65 4.74 10.61
C MET A 180 -20.75 3.84 10.04
N GLY A 181 -20.58 2.52 10.04
CA GLY A 181 -21.54 1.55 9.54
C GLY A 181 -21.52 1.37 8.02
N TYR A 182 -20.41 1.68 7.37
CA TYR A 182 -20.23 1.56 5.91
C TYR A 182 -21.32 2.26 5.07
N PRO A 183 -21.60 3.57 5.30
CA PRO A 183 -22.57 4.31 4.50
C PRO A 183 -22.28 4.19 3.00
N GLY A 184 -23.32 3.89 2.22
CA GLY A 184 -23.27 3.73 0.76
C GLY A 184 -22.94 2.31 0.29
N VAL A 185 -22.41 1.42 1.14
CA VAL A 185 -22.03 0.06 0.70
C VAL A 185 -23.26 -0.75 0.29
N LYS A 186 -24.30 -0.75 1.11
CA LYS A 186 -25.53 -1.52 0.84
C LYS A 186 -26.19 -1.10 -0.46
N GLU A 187 -26.34 0.20 -0.66
CA GLU A 187 -26.94 0.80 -1.85
C GLU A 187 -26.12 0.50 -3.10
N THR A 188 -24.80 0.45 -2.97
CA THR A 188 -23.90 0.13 -4.10
C THR A 188 -23.99 -1.33 -4.51
N LEU A 189 -24.17 -2.24 -3.55
CA LEU A 189 -24.32 -3.66 -3.82
C LEU A 189 -25.58 -4.01 -4.63
N GLU A 190 -26.56 -3.11 -4.72
CA GLU A 190 -27.75 -3.31 -5.56
C GLU A 190 -27.44 -3.27 -7.08
N PHE A 191 -26.24 -2.85 -7.46
CA PHE A 191 -25.78 -2.78 -8.86
C PHE A 191 -24.83 -3.91 -9.29
N PHE A 192 -24.65 -4.93 -8.44
CA PHE A 192 -23.80 -6.10 -8.69
C PHE A 192 -24.59 -7.41 -8.52
#